data_AF-C3Y535-F1
#
_entry.id   AF-C3Y535-F1
#
_cell.length_a   1.000
_cell.length_b   1.000
_cell.length_c   1.000
_cell.angle_alpha   90.00
_cell.angle_beta   90.00
_cell.angle_gamma   90.00
#
_symmetry.space_group_name_H-M   'P 1'
#
loop_
_entity.id
_entity.type
_entity.pdbx_description
1 polymer ?
#
loop_
_entity_poly.entity_id
_entity_poly.type
_entity_poly.pdbx_seq_one_letter_code
_entity_poly.pdbx_strand_id
1 'polypeptide(L)' 'GSYGGRLIDIGSGSTLYQVISASRFFSEIVCSDYSKDARTEIEKWLKKDKGAFDWTSYFQYFIDLEGSRYVLIPDNLG' A
#
# COMPACT_ATOMS: atom_id res chain seq x y z
N GLY A 1 14.50 -9.88 11.08
CA GLY A 1 15.38 -8.82 10.54
C GLY A 1 14.56 -7.57 10.42
N SER A 2 15.07 -6.42 10.83
CA SER A 2 14.36 -5.14 10.67
C SER A 2 14.28 -4.84 9.18
N TYR A 3 13.09 -5.00 8.58
CA TYR A 3 12.80 -4.42 7.28
C TYR A 3 12.86 -2.90 7.47
N GLY A 4 13.95 -2.31 7.00
CA GLY A 4 14.23 -0.88 7.12
C GLY A 4 14.82 -0.42 5.81
N GLY A 5 14.21 0.60 5.20
CA GLY A 5 14.60 1.08 3.89
C GLY A 5 13.50 1.85 3.18
N ARG A 6 13.85 2.34 1.99
CA ARG A 6 12.99 3.09 1.09
C ARG A 6 12.61 2.21 -0.12
N LEU A 7 11.32 2.10 -0.41
CA LEU A 7 10.82 1.50 -1.65
C LEU A 7 10.51 2.62 -2.65
N ILE A 8 10.91 2.43 -3.91
CA ILE A 8 10.47 3.29 -5.02
C ILE A 8 9.58 2.44 -5.92
N ASP A 9 8.30 2.79 -5.98
CA ASP A 9 7.31 2.18 -6.86
C ASP A 9 7.26 2.95 -8.18
N ILE A 10 7.50 2.27 -9.30
CA ILE A 10 7.59 2.86 -10.64
C ILE A 10 6.40 2.39 -11.46
N GLY A 11 5.58 3.34 -11.91
CA GLY A 11 4.31 3.04 -12.58
C GLY A 11 3.19 2.73 -11.59
N SER A 12 3.13 3.48 -10.48
CA SER A 12 2.15 3.27 -9.40
C SER A 12 0.69 3.37 -9.83
N GLY A 13 0.43 4.01 -10.96
CA GLY A 13 -0.92 4.37 -11.38
C GLY A 13 -1.60 5.29 -10.36
N SER A 14 -2.93 5.29 -10.37
CA SER A 14 -3.75 5.98 -9.37
C SER A 14 -4.18 5.05 -8.25
N THR A 15 -3.43 3.97 -7.98
CA THR A 15 -3.85 2.89 -7.09
C THR A 15 -2.92 2.75 -5.89
N LEU A 16 -3.48 2.32 -4.76
CA LEU A 16 -2.75 2.26 -3.48
C LEU A 16 -2.55 0.85 -2.93
N TYR A 17 -3.09 -0.21 -3.56
CA TYR A 17 -3.02 -1.58 -3.03
C TYR A 17 -1.58 -2.04 -2.79
N GLN A 18 -0.65 -1.69 -3.68
CA GLN A 18 0.75 -2.04 -3.58
C GLN A 18 1.46 -1.36 -2.40
N VAL A 19 0.98 -0.18 -2.01
CA VAL A 19 1.48 0.57 -0.85
C VAL A 19 1.05 -0.09 0.46
N ILE A 20 -0.15 -0.69 0.51
CA ILE A 20 -0.70 -1.36 1.70
C ILE A 20 0.23 -2.47 2.18
N SER A 21 0.50 -3.44 1.31
CA SER A 21 1.37 -4.57 1.65
C SER A 21 2.81 -4.12 1.91
N ALA A 22 3.32 -3.17 1.12
CA ALA A 22 4.68 -2.65 1.27
C ALA A 22 4.88 -1.88 2.59
N SER A 23 3.86 -1.19 3.09
CA SER A 23 3.96 -0.36 4.31
C SER A 23 4.30 -1.15 5.58
N ARG A 24 4.11 -2.48 5.55
CA ARG A 24 4.48 -3.39 6.65
C ARG A 24 5.98 -3.63 6.74
N PHE A 25 6.70 -3.41 5.64
CA PHE A 25 8.13 -3.73 5.49
C PHE A 25 8.99 -2.49 5.25
N PHE A 26 8.42 -1.43 4.68
CA PHE A 26 9.17 -0.22 4.33
C PHE A 26 8.64 0.98 5.11
N SER A 27 9.56 1.71 5.73
CA SER A 27 9.26 2.95 6.45
C SER A 27 9.00 4.13 5.53
N GLU A 28 9.47 4.05 4.28
CA GLU A 28 9.27 5.07 3.25
C GLU A 28 8.92 4.40 1.92
N ILE A 29 7.84 4.86 1.29
CA ILE A 29 7.39 4.41 -0.03
C ILE A 29 7.23 5.63 -0.92
N VAL A 30 8.00 5.69 -1.99
CA VAL A 30 7.93 6.74 -3.01
C VAL A 30 7.17 6.19 -4.21
N CYS A 31 5.96 6.70 -4.46
CA CYS A 31 5.16 6.35 -5.62
C CYS A 31 5.52 7.26 -6.80
N SER A 32 5.72 6.69 -7.98
CA SER A 32 6.04 7.44 -9.19
C SER A 32 5.23 6.92 -10.38
N ASP A 33 4.72 7.84 -11.20
CA ASP A 33 4.01 7.50 -12.42
C ASP A 33 4.26 8.57 -13.48
N TYR A 34 4.26 8.16 -14.75
CA TYR A 34 4.39 9.08 -15.88
C TYR A 34 3.16 10.01 -15.98
N SER A 35 1.97 9.47 -15.74
CA SER A 35 0.72 10.22 -15.78
C SER A 35 0.66 11.22 -14.63
N LYS A 36 0.44 12.49 -14.97
CA LYS A 36 0.22 13.55 -13.97
C LYS A 36 -1.10 13.34 -13.21
N ASP A 37 -2.12 12.85 -13.89
CA ASP A 37 -3.44 12.62 -13.30
C ASP A 37 -3.36 11.51 -12.25
N ALA A 38 -2.65 10.42 -12.56
CA ALA A 38 -2.39 9.34 -11.62
C ALA A 38 -1.69 9.82 -10.34
N ARG A 39 -0.61 10.61 -10.50
CA ARG A 39 0.10 11.23 -9.37
C ARG A 39 -0.80 12.17 -8.57
N THR A 40 -1.66 12.94 -9.25
CA THR A 40 -2.56 13.90 -8.59
C THR A 40 -3.57 13.19 -7.71
N GLU A 41 -4.12 12.05 -8.14
CA GLU A 41 -5.05 11.27 -7.31
C GLU A 41 -4.38 10.71 -6.03
N ILE A 42 -3.14 10.21 -6.15
CA ILE A 42 -2.36 9.79 -4.97
C ILE A 42 -2.07 10.98 -4.05
N GLU A 43 -1.70 12.14 -4.60
CA GLU A 43 -1.46 13.35 -3.80
C GLU A 43 -2.71 13.86 -3.07
N LYS A 44 -3.88 13.85 -3.73
CA LYS A 44 -5.16 14.21 -3.09
C LYS A 44 -5.43 13.31 -1.90
N TRP A 45 -5.23 12.00 -2.07
CA TRP A 45 -5.39 11.04 -0.98
C TRP A 45 -4.39 11.31 0.16
N LEU A 46 -3.11 11.52 -0.14
CA LEU A 46 -2.08 11.86 0.86
C LEU A 46 -2.43 13.14 1.64
N LYS A 47 -2.98 14.15 0.96
CA LYS A 47 -3.41 15.43 1.55
C LYS A 47 -4.74 15.36 2.29
N LYS A 48 -5.41 14.19 2.31
CA LYS A 48 -6.77 14.01 2.86
C LYS A 48 -7.77 14.99 2.24
N ASP A 49 -7.65 15.23 0.94
CA ASP A 49 -8.58 16.09 0.21
C ASP A 49 -10.00 15.51 0.27
N LYS A 50 -11.01 16.37 0.39
CA LYS A 50 -12.43 15.96 0.39
C LYS A 50 -12.87 15.31 -0.92
N GLY A 51 -12.19 15.62 -2.03
CA GLY A 51 -12.42 15.00 -3.33
C GLY A 51 -11.55 13.78 -3.59
N ALA A 52 -10.73 13.34 -2.63
CA ALA A 52 -9.95 12.13 -2.80
C ALA A 52 -10.86 10.90 -2.81
N PHE A 53 -10.49 9.90 -3.62
CA PHE A 53 -11.15 8.61 -3.58
C PHE A 53 -11.01 7.98 -2.18
N ASP A 54 -12.11 7.47 -1.62
CA ASP A 54 -12.09 6.77 -0.34
C ASP A 54 -11.60 5.33 -0.53
N TRP A 55 -10.35 5.10 -0.14
CA TRP A 55 -9.73 3.78 -0.21
C TRP A 55 -10.04 2.89 1.00
N THR A 56 -10.78 3.37 2.01
CA THR A 56 -10.96 2.67 3.30
C THR A 56 -11.49 1.24 3.14
N SER A 57 -12.51 1.04 2.29
CA SER A 57 -13.09 -0.29 2.04
C SER A 57 -12.11 -1.25 1.38
N TYR A 58 -11.26 -0.75 0.49
CA TYR A 58 -10.20 -1.54 -0.14
C TYR A 58 -9.11 -1.90 0.85
N PHE A 59 -8.69 -0.95 1.70
CA PHE A 59 -7.74 -1.22 2.78
C PHE A 59 -8.27 -2.32 3.71
N GLN A 60 -9.52 -2.23 4.14
CA GLN A 60 -10.13 -3.24 5.01
C GLN A 60 -10.14 -4.62 4.34
N TYR A 61 -10.59 -4.69 3.08
CA TYR A 61 -10.61 -5.94 2.32
C TYR A 61 -9.22 -6.58 2.19
N PHE A 62 -8.19 -5.79 1.87
CA PHE A 62 -6.83 -6.29 1.74
C PHE A 62 -6.23 -6.71 3.09
N ILE A 63 -6.51 -5.97 4.16
CA ILE A 63 -6.11 -6.34 5.53
C ILE A 63 -6.73 -7.68 5.92
N ASP A 64 -8.02 -7.88 5.65
CA ASP A 64 -8.73 -9.12 5.97
C ASP A 64 -8.16 -10.32 5.18
N LEU A 65 -7.86 -10.11 3.90
CA LEU A 65 -7.20 -11.11 3.06
C LEU A 65 -5.77 -11.43 3.50
N GLU A 66 -5.01 -10.43 3.95
CA GLU A 66 -3.67 -10.64 4.48
C GLU A 66 -3.71 -11.35 5.82
N GLY A 67 -4.55 -10.90 6.76
CA GLY A 67 -4.73 -11.50 8.08
C GLY A 67 -5.17 -12.97 7.99
N SER A 68 -6.06 -13.30 7.06
CA SER A 68 -6.50 -14.68 6.82
C SER A 68 -5.40 -15.57 6.22
N ARG A 69 -4.43 -15.00 5.49
CA ARG A 69 -3.32 -15.75 4.89
C ARG A 69 -2.14 -15.98 5.84
N TYR A 70 -1.95 -15.15 6.86
CA TYR A 70 -0.92 -15.38 7.89
C TYR A 70 -1.34 -16.39 8.97
N VAL A 71 -2.64 -16.70 9.10
CA VAL A 71 -3.13 -17.74 10.04
C VAL A 71 -2.92 -19.19 9.50
N LEU A 72 -2.50 -19.35 8.24
CA LEU A 72 -2.26 -20.66 7.61
C LEU A 72 -0.78 -21.03 7.43
N ILE A 73 0.16 -20.33 8.06
CA ILE A 73 1.49 -20.90 8.28
C ILE A 73 1.45 -21.53 9.68
N PRO A 74 1.35 -22.86 9.80
CA PRO A 74 1.45 -23.49 11.11
C PRO A 74 2.84 -23.18 11.67
N ASP A 75 2.91 -22.74 12.92
CA ASP A 75 4.14 -22.53 13.71
C ASP A 75 4.90 -23.84 14.00
N ASN A 76 4.89 -24.82 13.09
CA ASN A 76 5.54 -26.10 13.30
C ASN A 76 6.19 -26.64 12.04
N LEU A 77 7.39 -26.11 11.75
CA LEU A 77 8.47 -26.85 11.12
C LEU A 77 9.65 -26.81 12.08
N GLY A 78 9.68 -27.81 12.97
CA GLY A 78 10.91 -28.26 13.62
C GLY A 78 11.75 -29.12 12.69
#